data_AF-A0A5V3WL49-F1
#
_entry.id   AF-A0A5V3WL49-F1
#
_cell.length_a   1.000
_cell.length_b   1.000
_cell.length_c   1.000
_cell.angle_alpha   90.00
_cell.angle_beta   90.00
_cell.angle_gamma   90.00
#
_symmetry.space_group_name_H-M   'P 1'
#
loop_
_entity.id
_entity.type
_entity.pdbx_description
1 polymer ?
#
loop_
_entity_poly.entity_id
_entity_poly.type
_entity_poly.pdbx_seq_one_letter_code
_entity_poly.pdbx_strand_id
1 'polypeptide(L)'
;MRMNHMSLNRKWILFSLVLLSPAILAAENLNFNYTRADSRSLEPQLLKLGKACHSRDDPMDVEVDFLPDLLTSNSRIELIVSGEVQKKGYAGLSVLFKNPVVDYDLQTSMDITAGGGGSTIYGTYDVTTPKTKTVYDDPFCFSLDTPNSGTGGGYAESNGFAPLYSQEPFAKGYSRKDFDKYCFDYPRGNDGAHTYWPDYYARPKVVAEGMAKAWEEYQGKYMFYRHKYEIPDGTVTHQKEETSSVPATKPEQVVRINNSTLSYVFPIRLTENGMSILKKGNFRLTLSQRNITSLTLRITRKAAGYDDTIQDFTWKRDGGASELSNTLRFTPTPMTQHITPAGDIKDDPYATFYDRKSLNNSYFRGTLVAESSLNNNYKNYVKNISPLSLPAKSMGDINLLNTQKLKFVIGQAHPGAGLGGDYTVTVFGQPMKFGPLYAGNQEMVSAMQLRDACY
;
A
#
# COMPACT_ATOMS: atom_id res chain seq x y z
N MET A 1 -50.81 45.30 68.78
CA MET A 1 -50.09 45.90 67.63
C MET A 1 -50.49 45.17 66.36
N ARG A 2 -50.74 45.93 65.30
CA ARG A 2 -51.37 45.49 64.03
C ARG A 2 -50.47 44.53 63.25
N MET A 3 -51.03 43.39 62.84
CA MET A 3 -50.51 42.58 61.73
C MET A 3 -50.97 43.21 60.43
N ASN A 4 -50.03 43.68 59.60
CA ASN A 4 -50.30 44.06 58.22
C ASN A 4 -49.74 42.96 57.31
N HIS A 5 -50.64 42.19 56.70
CA HIS A 5 -50.32 41.41 55.52
C HIS A 5 -50.17 42.38 54.34
N MET A 6 -48.97 42.49 53.77
CA MET A 6 -48.82 43.00 52.41
C MET A 6 -48.47 41.86 51.47
N SER A 7 -49.42 41.65 50.56
CA SER A 7 -49.44 40.67 49.48
C SER A 7 -48.28 40.88 48.50
N LEU A 8 -47.57 39.80 48.18
CA LEU A 8 -46.52 39.73 47.17
C LEU A 8 -47.12 39.75 45.75
N ASN A 9 -47.74 40.87 45.40
CA ASN A 9 -48.26 41.13 44.06
C ASN A 9 -47.15 41.77 43.22
N ARG A 10 -46.20 40.96 42.74
CA ARG A 10 -45.25 41.34 41.66
C ARG A 10 -44.54 40.11 41.10
N LYS A 11 -45.29 39.29 40.36
CA LYS A 11 -44.79 38.18 39.51
C LYS A 11 -43.80 38.60 38.41
N TRP A 12 -43.43 39.88 38.32
CA TRP A 12 -42.58 40.41 37.25
C TRP A 12 -41.15 40.79 37.67
N ILE A 13 -40.78 40.76 38.95
CA ILE A 13 -39.40 41.07 39.37
C ILE A 13 -38.50 39.82 39.37
N LEU A 14 -39.04 38.64 39.71
CA LEU A 14 -38.30 37.37 39.66
C LEU A 14 -37.97 36.94 38.22
N PHE A 15 -38.81 37.29 37.24
CA PHE A 15 -38.53 37.00 35.84
C PHE A 15 -37.40 37.87 35.26
N SER A 16 -37.17 39.08 35.79
CA SER A 16 -36.09 39.97 35.33
C SER A 16 -34.72 39.62 35.90
N LEU A 17 -34.65 38.89 37.01
CA LEU A 17 -33.38 38.50 37.65
C LEU A 17 -32.74 37.25 37.04
N VAL A 18 -33.48 36.49 36.22
CA VAL A 18 -32.97 35.31 35.48
C VAL A 18 -32.48 35.69 34.08
N LEU A 19 -32.87 36.86 33.55
CA LEU A 19 -32.58 37.27 32.17
C LEU A 19 -31.40 38.24 32.01
N LEU A 20 -30.78 38.72 33.11
CA LEU A 20 -29.74 39.75 33.05
C LEU A 20 -28.61 39.53 34.06
N SER A 21 -27.83 38.44 33.94
CA SER A 21 -26.37 38.44 34.25
C SER A 21 -25.74 37.05 34.07
N PRO A 22 -24.78 36.88 33.16
CA PRO A 22 -23.87 35.73 33.13
C PRO A 22 -22.67 36.00 34.03
N ALA A 23 -22.44 35.10 34.98
CA ALA A 23 -21.19 34.89 35.73
C ALA A 23 -20.61 36.06 36.56
N ILE A 24 -20.92 36.08 37.86
CA ILE A 24 -19.97 36.30 38.97
C ILE A 24 -20.51 35.43 40.14
N LEU A 25 -20.06 34.19 40.39
CA LEU A 25 -18.78 33.72 40.95
C LEU A 25 -18.46 34.21 42.37
N ALA A 26 -17.94 33.27 43.17
CA ALA A 26 -17.27 33.44 44.46
C ALA A 26 -18.17 33.66 45.70
N ALA A 27 -18.60 32.53 46.27
CA ALA A 27 -18.60 32.35 47.72
C ALA A 27 -18.08 30.95 48.04
N GLU A 28 -16.75 30.82 47.99
CA GLU A 28 -16.02 29.84 48.80
C GLU A 28 -16.34 30.12 50.29
N ASN A 29 -16.36 29.06 51.13
CA ASN A 29 -16.65 29.04 52.58
C ASN A 29 -18.09 28.91 53.10
N LEU A 30 -19.02 28.30 52.35
CA LEU A 30 -20.21 27.73 53.00
C LEU A 30 -20.37 26.26 52.63
N ASN A 31 -20.27 25.45 53.67
CA ASN A 31 -20.42 24.00 53.74
C ASN A 31 -21.87 23.59 53.39
N PHE A 32 -22.30 23.88 52.16
CA PHE A 32 -23.63 23.51 51.68
C PHE A 32 -23.56 22.14 51.02
N ASN A 33 -23.93 21.16 51.84
CA ASN A 33 -24.27 19.82 51.44
C ASN A 33 -25.43 19.86 50.43
N TYR A 34 -25.13 19.77 49.13
CA TYR A 34 -26.14 19.52 48.10
C TYR A 34 -26.61 18.07 48.21
N THR A 35 -27.52 17.79 49.14
CA THR A 35 -28.34 16.58 49.11
C THR A 35 -29.71 16.92 48.54
N ARG A 36 -29.82 16.97 47.21
CA ARG A 36 -31.00 16.44 46.51
C ARG A 36 -30.59 15.07 45.97
N ALA A 37 -31.09 14.03 46.61
CA ALA A 37 -30.66 12.65 46.41
C ALA A 37 -31.05 12.04 45.04
N ASP A 38 -31.74 12.76 44.15
CA ASP A 38 -32.24 12.20 42.88
C ASP A 38 -31.79 12.92 41.59
N SER A 39 -31.02 14.02 41.69
CA SER A 39 -30.39 14.61 40.50
C SER A 39 -28.90 14.29 40.51
N ARG A 40 -28.51 13.12 39.97
CA ARG A 40 -27.14 12.90 39.50
C ARG A 40 -26.77 14.14 38.67
N SER A 41 -25.66 14.81 38.98
CA SER A 41 -25.32 16.08 38.35
C SER A 41 -25.40 15.95 36.82
N LEU A 42 -25.86 17.02 36.16
CA LEU A 42 -26.00 17.06 34.70
C LEU A 42 -24.64 16.83 33.99
N GLU A 43 -23.54 17.21 34.63
CA GLU A 43 -22.18 17.14 34.07
C GLU A 43 -21.72 15.73 33.67
N PRO A 44 -21.75 14.68 34.52
CA PRO A 44 -21.39 13.32 34.12
C PRO A 44 -22.25 12.73 33.00
N GLN A 45 -23.53 13.09 32.91
CA GLN A 45 -24.41 12.61 31.84
C GLN A 45 -24.18 13.37 30.53
N LEU A 46 -24.01 14.69 30.58
CA LEU A 46 -23.60 15.51 29.44
C LEU A 46 -22.23 15.10 28.89
N LEU A 47 -21.29 14.76 29.77
CA LEU A 47 -19.98 14.24 29.39
C LEU A 47 -20.07 12.88 28.69
N LYS A 48 -20.96 11.99 29.17
CA LYS A 48 -21.21 10.68 28.54
C LYS A 48 -21.96 10.81 27.21
N LEU A 49 -22.90 11.75 27.11
CA LEU A 49 -23.60 12.09 25.86
C LEU A 49 -22.65 12.70 24.84
N GLY A 50 -21.79 13.64 25.26
CA GLY A 50 -20.78 14.27 24.39
C GLY A 50 -19.73 13.28 23.87
N LYS A 51 -19.36 12.26 24.65
CA LYS A 51 -18.50 11.15 24.20
C LYS A 51 -19.18 10.20 23.21
N ALA A 52 -20.51 10.27 23.10
CA ALA A 52 -21.29 9.38 22.26
C ALA A 52 -21.73 10.04 20.95
N CYS A 53 -21.58 11.36 20.83
CA CYS A 53 -21.66 12.08 19.57
C CYS A 53 -20.35 11.95 18.79
N HIS A 54 -20.48 11.76 17.48
CA HIS A 54 -19.32 11.66 16.59
C HIS A 54 -18.65 13.03 16.45
N SER A 55 -17.33 13.05 16.53
CA SER A 55 -16.50 14.25 16.52
C SER A 55 -15.39 14.12 15.47
N ARG A 56 -14.75 15.25 15.14
CA ARG A 56 -13.64 15.23 14.19
C ARG A 56 -12.37 14.57 14.74
N ASP A 57 -12.33 14.33 16.06
CA ASP A 57 -11.25 13.59 16.73
C ASP A 57 -11.38 12.07 16.55
N ASP A 58 -12.54 11.58 16.09
CA ASP A 58 -12.75 10.14 15.95
C ASP A 58 -11.98 9.56 14.76
N PRO A 59 -11.39 8.36 14.89
CA PRO A 59 -10.66 7.72 13.80
C PRO A 59 -11.59 7.39 12.64
N MET A 60 -11.06 7.36 11.42
CA MET A 60 -11.82 7.07 10.20
C MET A 60 -11.12 6.00 9.37
N ASP A 61 -11.87 5.01 8.90
CA ASP A 61 -11.33 3.95 8.05
C ASP A 61 -11.48 4.30 6.56
N VAL A 62 -10.46 4.00 5.78
CA VAL A 62 -10.46 4.07 4.32
C VAL A 62 -10.02 2.73 3.77
N GLU A 63 -10.92 2.01 3.13
CA GLU A 63 -10.61 0.79 2.40
C GLU A 63 -10.31 1.10 0.94
N VAL A 64 -9.32 0.41 0.38
CA VAL A 64 -9.00 0.49 -1.05
C VAL A 64 -8.86 -0.93 -1.58
N ASP A 65 -9.81 -1.30 -2.43
CA ASP A 65 -9.86 -2.55 -3.15
C ASP A 65 -9.43 -2.34 -4.58
N PHE A 66 -8.59 -3.23 -5.06
CA PHE A 66 -8.16 -3.30 -6.43
C PHE A 66 -8.78 -4.54 -7.07
N LEU A 67 -9.52 -4.34 -8.15
CA LEU A 67 -10.07 -5.44 -8.95
C LEU A 67 -8.93 -6.32 -9.49
N PRO A 68 -9.17 -7.62 -9.69
CA PRO A 68 -8.13 -8.52 -10.19
C PRO A 68 -7.69 -8.14 -11.60
N ASP A 69 -6.46 -8.54 -11.93
CA ASP A 69 -5.83 -8.43 -13.26
C ASP A 69 -5.65 -6.99 -13.77
N LEU A 70 -5.44 -6.05 -12.85
CA LEU A 70 -5.07 -4.67 -13.17
C LEU A 70 -3.63 -4.60 -13.69
N LEU A 71 -3.40 -3.97 -14.84
CA LEU A 71 -2.06 -3.70 -15.34
C LEU A 71 -1.48 -2.46 -14.65
N THR A 72 -0.44 -2.64 -13.83
CA THR A 72 0.14 -1.62 -12.95
C THR A 72 1.57 -1.24 -13.28
N SER A 73 2.16 -1.81 -14.35
CA SER A 73 3.56 -1.63 -14.79
C SER A 73 4.06 -0.19 -14.66
N ASN A 74 3.28 0.77 -15.19
CA ASN A 74 3.66 2.17 -15.21
C ASN A 74 2.74 3.04 -14.36
N SER A 75 2.08 2.46 -13.35
CA SER A 75 1.08 3.17 -12.56
C SER A 75 1.51 3.32 -11.11
N ARG A 76 1.34 4.52 -10.58
CA ARG A 76 1.46 4.82 -9.15
C ARG A 76 0.12 5.32 -8.65
N ILE A 77 -0.41 4.63 -7.65
CA ILE A 77 -1.66 5.00 -7.01
C ILE A 77 -1.34 5.35 -5.57
N GLU A 78 -1.79 6.52 -5.13
CA GLU A 78 -1.58 6.99 -3.77
C GLU A 78 -2.82 7.69 -3.21
N LEU A 79 -3.03 7.57 -1.90
CA LEU A 79 -4.02 8.33 -1.16
C LEU A 79 -3.31 9.45 -0.40
N ILE A 80 -3.60 10.69 -0.75
CA ILE A 80 -3.06 11.87 -0.10
C ILE A 80 -4.14 12.42 0.83
N VAL A 81 -3.78 12.58 2.11
CA VAL A 81 -4.67 13.10 3.14
C VAL A 81 -4.01 14.32 3.77
N SER A 82 -4.67 15.47 3.69
CA SER A 82 -4.32 16.67 4.42
C SER A 82 -5.33 16.92 5.52
N GLY A 83 -4.88 17.36 6.68
CA GLY A 83 -5.73 17.68 7.82
C GLY A 83 -5.00 18.50 8.87
N GLU A 84 -5.72 18.84 9.92
CA GLU A 84 -5.22 19.68 11.00
C GLU A 84 -5.17 18.88 12.29
N VAL A 85 -4.13 19.07 13.10
CA VAL A 85 -4.07 18.50 14.45
C VAL A 85 -5.24 19.09 15.24
N GLN A 86 -6.19 18.24 15.60
CA GLN A 86 -7.31 18.68 16.39
C GLN A 86 -6.91 18.70 17.86
N LYS A 87 -7.09 19.86 18.46
CA LYS A 87 -6.94 20.05 19.90
C LYS A 87 -8.26 19.62 20.51
N LYS A 88 -8.28 18.47 21.19
CA LYS A 88 -9.46 18.05 21.92
C LYS A 88 -9.69 19.01 23.07
N GLY A 89 -10.70 19.86 22.90
CA GLY A 89 -11.31 20.64 23.95
C GLY A 89 -12.81 20.46 23.81
N TYR A 90 -13.55 20.57 24.91
CA TYR A 90 -15.02 20.65 24.91
C TYR A 90 -15.52 21.97 24.28
N ALA A 91 -14.82 22.46 23.25
CA ALA A 91 -15.04 23.73 22.60
C ALA A 91 -16.36 23.76 21.80
N GLY A 92 -16.91 22.60 21.44
CA GLY A 92 -18.28 22.51 20.92
C GLY A 92 -19.34 22.99 21.92
N LEU A 93 -19.04 22.99 23.21
CA LEU A 93 -19.86 23.58 24.28
C LEU A 93 -19.33 24.97 24.72
N SER A 94 -18.20 25.45 24.16
CA SER A 94 -17.52 26.67 24.60
C SER A 94 -18.03 27.97 23.98
N VAL A 95 -19.20 27.97 23.34
CA VAL A 95 -19.92 29.24 23.09
C VAL A 95 -20.15 30.00 24.41
N LEU A 96 -20.01 29.31 25.56
CA LEU A 96 -20.12 29.85 26.91
C LEU A 96 -18.78 30.19 27.62
N PHE A 97 -17.61 29.81 27.09
CA PHE A 97 -16.32 29.99 27.79
C PHE A 97 -15.31 30.77 26.94
N LYS A 98 -14.98 31.98 27.37
CA LYS A 98 -14.13 32.94 26.64
C LYS A 98 -12.66 32.52 26.46
N ASN A 99 -12.19 31.45 27.09
CA ASN A 99 -10.84 30.91 26.93
C ASN A 99 -10.86 29.39 27.17
N PRO A 100 -10.98 28.54 26.14
CA PRO A 100 -10.85 27.10 26.33
C PRO A 100 -9.40 26.78 26.70
N VAL A 101 -9.21 26.19 27.88
CA VAL A 101 -7.91 25.64 28.29
C VAL A 101 -7.61 24.45 27.37
N VAL A 102 -6.52 24.56 26.60
CA VAL A 102 -6.04 23.49 25.71
C VAL A 102 -5.25 22.50 26.57
N ASP A 103 -5.75 21.27 26.67
CA ASP A 103 -4.99 20.16 27.23
C ASP A 103 -4.14 19.54 26.11
N TYR A 104 -2.81 19.63 26.24
CA TYR A 104 -1.86 19.12 25.26
C TYR A 104 -1.81 17.58 25.25
N ASP A 105 -2.18 16.93 26.36
CA ASP A 105 -2.24 15.45 26.44
C ASP A 105 -3.44 14.88 25.67
N LEU A 106 -4.38 15.74 25.25
CA LEU A 106 -5.54 15.37 24.47
C LEU A 106 -5.39 15.70 22.96
N GLN A 107 -4.23 16.17 22.50
CA GLN A 107 -3.97 16.36 21.07
C GLN A 107 -3.74 15.01 20.39
N THR A 108 -4.48 14.75 19.31
CA THR A 108 -4.25 13.60 18.45
C THR A 108 -3.46 14.05 17.21
N SER A 109 -2.29 13.46 16.98
CA SER A 109 -1.56 13.66 15.73
C SER A 109 -2.34 13.09 14.57
N MET A 110 -2.25 13.73 13.40
CA MET A 110 -2.73 13.13 12.17
C MET A 110 -1.73 12.09 11.69
N ASP A 111 -2.16 10.84 11.62
CA ASP A 111 -1.37 9.69 11.19
C ASP A 111 -2.23 8.71 10.38
N ILE A 112 -1.58 7.94 9.50
CA ILE A 112 -2.19 6.86 8.72
C ILE A 112 -1.57 5.55 9.19
N THR A 113 -2.40 4.63 9.69
CA THR A 113 -1.99 3.25 9.94
C THR A 113 -2.55 2.37 8.83
N ALA A 114 -1.68 1.67 8.11
CA ALA A 114 -2.11 0.73 7.09
C ALA A 114 -2.35 -0.67 7.68
N GLY A 115 -3.14 -1.49 6.98
CA GLY A 115 -3.48 -2.86 7.34
C GLY A 115 -4.23 -3.53 6.19
N GLY A 116 -4.79 -4.72 6.43
CA GLY A 116 -5.50 -5.49 5.42
C GLY A 116 -4.64 -6.56 4.74
N GLY A 117 -5.12 -7.09 3.61
CA GLY A 117 -4.52 -8.22 2.91
C GLY A 117 -3.24 -7.91 2.12
N GLY A 118 -2.99 -6.63 1.80
CA GLY A 118 -1.87 -6.22 0.96
C GLY A 118 -2.13 -6.50 -0.52
N SER A 119 -1.06 -6.71 -1.29
CA SER A 119 -1.13 -7.02 -2.72
C SER A 119 -0.51 -8.36 -3.08
N THR A 120 -0.99 -8.94 -4.17
CA THR A 120 -0.32 -10.04 -4.89
C THR A 120 -0.13 -9.59 -6.33
N ILE A 121 1.12 -9.56 -6.77
CA ILE A 121 1.53 -8.98 -8.05
C ILE A 121 2.28 -10.06 -8.82
N TYR A 122 1.88 -10.27 -10.07
CA TYR A 122 2.64 -11.01 -11.05
C TYR A 122 3.44 -10.02 -11.89
N GLY A 123 4.69 -10.32 -12.21
CA GLY A 123 5.48 -9.45 -13.08
C GLY A 123 6.53 -10.17 -13.88
N THR A 124 6.93 -9.53 -14.97
CA THR A 124 8.02 -9.98 -15.84
C THR A 124 9.01 -8.84 -15.99
N TYR A 125 10.28 -9.09 -15.68
CA TYR A 125 11.32 -8.06 -15.76
C TYR A 125 12.62 -8.63 -16.33
N ASP A 126 13.39 -7.75 -16.97
CA ASP A 126 14.68 -8.10 -17.54
C ASP A 126 15.73 -8.23 -16.44
N VAL A 127 16.41 -9.37 -16.41
CA VAL A 127 17.54 -9.64 -15.52
C VAL A 127 18.79 -9.78 -16.36
N THR A 128 19.80 -8.98 -16.04
CA THR A 128 21.10 -9.04 -16.69
C THR A 128 22.06 -9.82 -15.80
N THR A 129 22.46 -11.01 -16.24
CA THR A 129 23.44 -11.85 -15.54
C THR A 129 24.78 -11.83 -16.24
N PRO A 130 25.91 -12.00 -15.51
CA PRO A 130 27.22 -12.18 -16.13
C PRO A 130 27.20 -13.37 -17.09
N LYS A 131 27.71 -13.17 -18.29
CA LYS A 131 28.04 -14.26 -19.21
C LYS A 131 29.48 -14.64 -18.95
N THR A 132 29.77 -15.91 -18.71
CA THR A 132 31.14 -16.40 -18.60
C THR A 132 31.53 -17.13 -19.87
N LYS A 133 32.82 -17.06 -20.23
CA LYS A 133 33.43 -17.99 -21.19
C LYS A 133 34.43 -18.87 -20.47
N THR A 134 34.44 -20.14 -20.86
CA THR A 134 35.47 -21.07 -20.41
C THR A 134 36.77 -20.81 -21.17
N VAL A 135 37.86 -20.64 -20.43
CA VAL A 135 39.23 -20.61 -20.96
C VAL A 135 39.96 -21.86 -20.51
N TYR A 136 40.70 -22.42 -21.46
CA TYR A 136 41.60 -23.54 -21.24
C TYR A 136 43.04 -23.03 -21.33
N ASP A 137 43.85 -23.38 -20.33
CA ASP A 137 45.22 -22.89 -20.19
C ASP A 137 46.14 -24.04 -19.74
N ASP A 138 47.45 -23.76 -19.72
CA ASP A 138 48.52 -24.70 -19.44
C ASP A 138 48.50 -25.86 -20.46
N PRO A 139 48.80 -25.55 -21.74
CA PRO A 139 48.74 -26.52 -22.81
C PRO A 139 49.83 -27.58 -22.69
N PHE A 140 49.52 -28.77 -23.22
CA PHE A 140 50.46 -29.86 -23.43
C PHE A 140 50.07 -30.67 -24.66
N CYS A 141 51.03 -31.39 -25.23
CA CYS A 141 50.81 -32.19 -26.43
C CYS A 141 51.58 -33.52 -26.41
N PHE A 142 51.35 -34.34 -27.44
CA PHE A 142 52.10 -35.57 -27.70
C PHE A 142 52.75 -35.52 -29.09
N SER A 143 53.93 -36.12 -29.25
CA SER A 143 54.64 -36.20 -30.53
C SER A 143 55.10 -37.62 -30.85
N LEU A 144 55.14 -37.97 -32.14
CA LEU A 144 55.77 -39.20 -32.63
C LEU A 144 57.30 -39.10 -32.66
N ASP A 145 57.84 -37.87 -32.71
CA ASP A 145 59.28 -37.59 -32.79
C ASP A 145 59.97 -37.65 -31.42
N THR A 146 59.22 -37.92 -30.36
CA THR A 146 59.76 -38.17 -29.03
C THR A 146 59.82 -39.66 -28.74
N PRO A 147 60.84 -40.15 -28.01
CA PRO A 147 60.95 -41.56 -27.66
C PRO A 147 59.67 -42.08 -26.98
N ASN A 148 58.95 -42.97 -27.66
CA ASN A 148 57.83 -43.71 -27.08
C ASN A 148 58.39 -44.83 -26.19
N SER A 149 58.00 -44.85 -24.92
CA SER A 149 58.45 -45.88 -23.97
C SER A 149 57.67 -47.19 -24.07
N GLY A 150 56.79 -47.32 -25.06
CA GLY A 150 55.92 -48.47 -25.30
C GLY A 150 54.76 -48.56 -24.29
N THR A 151 53.86 -49.52 -24.51
CA THR A 151 52.68 -49.76 -23.65
C THR A 151 52.99 -50.20 -22.22
N GLY A 152 54.28 -50.39 -21.87
CA GLY A 152 54.74 -50.75 -20.52
C GLY A 152 55.68 -49.74 -19.86
N GLY A 153 56.02 -48.62 -20.52
CA GLY A 153 56.94 -47.64 -19.98
C GLY A 153 56.21 -46.35 -19.58
N GLY A 154 56.14 -46.05 -18.29
CA GLY A 154 55.91 -44.72 -17.68
C GLY A 154 54.63 -43.92 -18.01
N TYR A 155 53.98 -44.13 -19.15
CA TYR A 155 52.98 -43.24 -19.76
C TYR A 155 51.77 -44.02 -20.30
N ALA A 156 51.20 -44.91 -19.48
CA ALA A 156 50.08 -45.76 -19.90
C ALA A 156 48.82 -44.97 -20.32
N GLU A 157 48.59 -43.80 -19.72
CA GLU A 157 47.39 -43.00 -19.97
C GLU A 157 47.35 -42.36 -21.38
N SER A 158 48.49 -42.25 -22.04
CA SER A 158 48.66 -41.65 -23.37
C SER A 158 49.15 -42.66 -24.41
N ASN A 159 48.88 -43.96 -24.23
CA ASN A 159 49.35 -45.03 -25.14
C ASN A 159 50.89 -45.08 -25.27
N GLY A 160 51.62 -44.73 -24.21
CA GLY A 160 53.10 -44.79 -24.16
C GLY A 160 53.81 -43.48 -24.55
N PHE A 161 53.08 -42.46 -24.98
CA PHE A 161 53.67 -41.19 -25.40
C PHE A 161 53.89 -40.23 -24.23
N ALA A 162 55.11 -39.74 -24.05
CA ALA A 162 55.38 -38.76 -23.00
C ALA A 162 54.59 -37.46 -23.24
N PRO A 163 53.83 -36.94 -22.24
CA PRO A 163 53.21 -35.63 -22.35
C PRO A 163 54.27 -34.54 -22.33
N LEU A 164 54.24 -33.66 -23.34
CA LEU A 164 55.13 -32.50 -23.44
C LEU A 164 54.38 -31.30 -22.88
N TYR A 165 54.79 -30.81 -21.72
CA TYR A 165 54.10 -29.71 -21.05
C TYR A 165 54.71 -28.35 -21.38
N SER A 166 53.85 -27.36 -21.56
CA SER A 166 54.29 -25.96 -21.68
C SER A 166 54.76 -25.39 -20.33
N GLN A 167 54.38 -25.97 -19.20
CA GLN A 167 54.79 -25.55 -17.86
C GLN A 167 55.10 -26.77 -16.98
N GLU A 168 55.63 -26.59 -15.78
CA GLU A 168 55.86 -27.69 -14.85
C GLU A 168 54.55 -28.42 -14.47
N PRO A 169 54.60 -29.73 -14.13
CA PRO A 169 55.78 -30.57 -14.04
C PRO A 169 56.12 -31.19 -15.39
N PHE A 170 57.36 -31.01 -15.84
CA PHE A 170 57.80 -31.66 -17.07
C PHE A 170 57.88 -33.18 -16.91
N ALA A 171 57.54 -33.91 -17.97
CA ALA A 171 57.81 -35.34 -18.03
C ALA A 171 59.32 -35.59 -17.87
N LYS A 172 59.70 -36.70 -17.21
CA LYS A 172 61.11 -37.04 -16.95
C LYS A 172 61.93 -37.03 -18.24
N GLY A 173 62.96 -36.20 -18.28
CA GLY A 173 63.85 -36.05 -19.45
C GLY A 173 63.36 -35.04 -20.49
N TYR A 174 62.23 -34.37 -20.26
CA TYR A 174 61.68 -33.33 -21.12
C TYR A 174 61.67 -31.98 -20.41
N SER A 175 61.51 -30.93 -21.19
CA SER A 175 61.49 -29.54 -20.76
C SER A 175 60.55 -28.70 -21.60
N ARG A 176 60.39 -27.43 -21.23
CA ARG A 176 59.69 -26.42 -22.06
C ARG A 176 60.17 -26.40 -23.52
N LYS A 177 61.48 -26.58 -23.75
CA LYS A 177 62.07 -26.55 -25.11
C LYS A 177 61.52 -27.66 -26.00
N ASP A 178 61.21 -28.81 -25.42
CA ASP A 178 60.64 -29.94 -26.15
C ASP A 178 59.18 -29.67 -26.51
N PHE A 179 58.42 -29.04 -25.61
CA PHE A 179 57.08 -28.53 -25.94
C PHE A 179 57.15 -27.53 -27.09
N ASP A 180 58.02 -26.53 -27.00
CA ASP A 180 58.13 -25.51 -28.06
C ASP A 180 58.56 -26.13 -29.40
N LYS A 181 59.46 -27.13 -29.39
CA LYS A 181 59.93 -27.81 -30.60
C LYS A 181 58.87 -28.71 -31.26
N TYR A 182 58.11 -29.48 -30.48
CA TYR A 182 57.25 -30.53 -31.03
C TYR A 182 55.75 -30.19 -31.03
N CYS A 183 55.34 -29.15 -30.29
CA CYS A 183 53.93 -28.79 -30.12
C CYS A 183 53.53 -27.52 -30.89
N PHE A 184 54.44 -26.58 -31.17
CA PHE A 184 54.11 -25.31 -31.83
C PHE A 184 54.13 -25.35 -33.37
N ASP A 185 54.96 -26.19 -33.98
CA ASP A 185 55.16 -26.21 -35.45
C ASP A 185 54.05 -26.95 -36.23
N TYR A 186 53.07 -27.55 -35.54
CA TYR A 186 51.92 -28.22 -36.15
C TYR A 186 50.60 -27.48 -35.82
N PRO A 187 49.70 -27.24 -36.79
CA PRO A 187 48.40 -26.62 -36.54
C PRO A 187 47.50 -27.60 -35.78
N ARG A 188 47.68 -27.66 -34.47
CA ARG A 188 46.85 -28.48 -33.57
C ARG A 188 45.52 -27.78 -33.31
N GLY A 189 44.43 -28.53 -33.43
CA GLY A 189 43.11 -28.04 -33.08
C GLY A 189 42.95 -27.84 -31.57
N ASN A 190 41.95 -27.06 -31.18
CA ASN A 190 41.45 -26.98 -29.82
C ASN A 190 39.96 -27.36 -29.83
N ASP A 191 39.58 -28.35 -29.01
CA ASP A 191 38.19 -28.84 -28.89
C ASP A 191 37.63 -28.65 -27.47
N GLY A 192 38.22 -27.70 -26.73
CA GLY A 192 37.79 -27.27 -25.41
C GLY A 192 37.64 -28.42 -24.42
N ALA A 193 36.39 -28.77 -24.08
CA ALA A 193 36.09 -29.80 -23.08
C ALA A 193 36.59 -31.19 -23.50
N HIS A 194 36.70 -31.45 -24.81
CA HIS A 194 37.21 -32.73 -25.33
C HIS A 194 38.72 -32.88 -25.20
N THR A 195 39.46 -31.81 -24.87
CA THR A 195 40.93 -31.85 -24.70
C THR A 195 41.38 -31.37 -23.32
N TYR A 196 40.42 -31.14 -22.42
CA TYR A 196 40.68 -30.81 -21.02
C TYR A 196 41.08 -32.05 -20.22
N TRP A 197 42.29 -32.04 -19.67
CA TRP A 197 42.89 -33.15 -18.95
C TRP A 197 43.72 -32.61 -17.78
N PRO A 198 43.10 -32.34 -16.61
CA PRO A 198 43.75 -31.66 -15.50
C PRO A 198 44.80 -32.48 -14.77
N ASP A 199 44.52 -33.77 -14.58
CA ASP A 199 45.45 -34.72 -13.98
C ASP A 199 45.75 -35.81 -14.99
N TYR A 200 47.00 -35.86 -15.44
CA TYR A 200 47.48 -36.84 -16.40
C TYR A 200 47.19 -38.29 -15.97
N TYR A 201 47.31 -38.60 -14.68
CA TYR A 201 47.09 -39.97 -14.19
C TYR A 201 45.61 -40.30 -14.00
N ALA A 202 44.73 -39.30 -13.97
CA ALA A 202 43.28 -39.44 -13.86
C ALA A 202 42.58 -39.00 -15.16
N ARG A 203 42.71 -39.82 -16.19
CA ARG A 203 42.19 -39.54 -17.54
C ARG A 203 40.66 -39.38 -17.58
N PRO A 204 40.12 -38.22 -18.01
CA PRO A 204 38.68 -38.03 -18.17
C PRO A 204 38.10 -38.96 -19.23
N LYS A 205 36.83 -39.38 -19.05
CA LYS A 205 36.15 -40.32 -19.97
C LYS A 205 36.21 -39.87 -21.44
N VAL A 206 35.95 -38.59 -21.69
CA VAL A 206 35.95 -38.00 -23.04
C VAL A 206 37.35 -38.08 -23.67
N VAL A 207 38.40 -37.93 -22.86
CA VAL A 207 39.78 -38.10 -23.31
C VAL A 207 40.09 -39.56 -23.58
N ALA A 208 39.67 -40.49 -22.71
CA ALA A 208 39.83 -41.92 -22.92
C ALA A 208 39.14 -42.41 -24.22
N GLU A 209 37.93 -41.93 -24.50
CA GLU A 209 37.21 -42.21 -25.75
C GLU A 209 37.96 -41.65 -26.98
N GLY A 210 38.55 -40.46 -26.86
CA GLY A 210 39.42 -39.90 -27.89
C GLY A 210 40.71 -40.69 -28.10
N MET A 211 41.35 -41.17 -27.02
CA MET A 211 42.59 -41.96 -27.07
C MET A 211 42.43 -43.32 -27.76
N ALA A 212 41.20 -43.81 -27.92
CA ALA A 212 40.89 -45.02 -28.68
C ALA A 212 40.88 -44.79 -30.21
N LYS A 213 40.89 -43.53 -30.66
CA LYS A 213 40.92 -43.18 -32.09
C LYS A 213 42.34 -43.24 -32.64
N ALA A 214 42.45 -43.22 -33.97
CA ALA A 214 43.75 -43.12 -34.63
C ALA A 214 44.50 -41.84 -34.21
N TRP A 215 45.83 -41.90 -34.21
CA TRP A 215 46.71 -40.80 -33.79
C TRP A 215 46.32 -39.46 -34.43
N GLU A 216 46.19 -39.44 -35.77
CA GLU A 216 45.85 -38.24 -36.55
C GLU A 216 44.42 -37.73 -36.32
N GLU A 217 43.55 -38.51 -35.68
CA GLU A 217 42.17 -38.11 -35.39
C GLU A 217 42.03 -37.46 -34.00
N TYR A 218 43.00 -37.67 -33.10
CA TYR A 218 42.91 -37.17 -31.72
C TYR A 218 44.26 -36.75 -31.11
N GLN A 219 45.13 -37.71 -30.76
CA GLN A 219 46.38 -37.44 -30.01
C GLN A 219 47.37 -36.52 -30.76
N GLY A 220 47.57 -36.77 -32.06
CA GLY A 220 48.38 -35.91 -32.93
C GLY A 220 47.68 -34.63 -33.35
N LYS A 221 46.34 -34.66 -33.39
CA LYS A 221 45.51 -33.57 -33.90
C LYS A 221 45.33 -32.42 -32.92
N TYR A 222 45.19 -32.69 -31.63
CA TYR A 222 44.74 -31.69 -30.66
C TYR A 222 45.84 -31.23 -29.70
N MET A 223 45.67 -30.01 -29.20
CA MET A 223 46.33 -29.51 -27.99
C MET A 223 45.47 -29.84 -26.77
N PHE A 224 46.09 -30.35 -25.70
CA PHE A 224 45.44 -30.67 -24.43
C PHE A 224 45.73 -29.60 -23.38
N TYR A 225 44.88 -29.48 -22.37
CA TYR A 225 44.96 -28.41 -21.38
C TYR A 225 44.74 -28.92 -19.96
N ARG A 226 45.57 -28.48 -19.02
CA ARG A 226 45.44 -28.89 -17.60
C ARG A 226 44.57 -27.95 -16.78
N HIS A 227 44.46 -26.70 -17.18
CA HIS A 227 43.66 -25.72 -16.46
C HIS A 227 42.40 -25.36 -17.23
N LYS A 228 41.31 -25.19 -16.47
CA LYS A 228 40.01 -24.70 -16.94
C LYS A 228 39.51 -23.70 -15.92
N TYR A 229 39.22 -22.49 -16.37
CA TYR A 229 38.59 -21.47 -15.55
C TYR A 229 37.56 -20.68 -16.36
N GLU A 230 36.64 -20.04 -15.66
CA GLU A 230 35.66 -19.16 -16.26
C GLU A 230 36.11 -17.71 -16.12
N ILE A 231 36.12 -16.98 -17.22
CA ILE A 231 36.32 -15.53 -17.21
C ILE A 231 35.06 -14.80 -17.67
N PRO A 232 34.84 -13.56 -17.21
CA PRO A 232 33.75 -12.73 -17.71
C PRO A 232 33.84 -12.55 -19.24
N ASP A 233 32.73 -12.77 -19.93
CA ASP A 233 32.53 -12.61 -21.38
C ASP A 233 31.29 -11.73 -21.65
N GLY A 234 31.21 -10.63 -20.91
CA GLY A 234 30.09 -9.68 -20.97
C GLY A 234 28.90 -10.10 -20.12
N THR A 235 27.71 -9.69 -20.55
CA THR A 235 26.45 -9.94 -19.85
C THR A 235 25.40 -10.47 -20.82
N VAL A 236 24.41 -11.18 -20.28
CA VAL A 236 23.22 -11.61 -21.02
C VAL A 236 21.98 -11.15 -20.28
N THR A 237 21.04 -10.55 -21.01
CA THR A 237 19.74 -10.13 -20.49
C THR A 237 18.70 -11.17 -20.87
N HIS A 238 17.93 -11.63 -19.89
CA HIS A 238 16.81 -12.55 -20.09
C HIS A 238 15.59 -12.11 -19.27
N GLN A 239 14.40 -12.48 -19.71
CA GLN A 239 13.18 -12.21 -18.96
C GLN A 239 13.02 -13.20 -17.82
N LYS A 240 12.72 -12.68 -16.63
CA LYS A 240 12.36 -13.45 -15.45
C LYS A 240 10.92 -13.15 -15.07
N GLU A 241 10.18 -14.21 -14.75
CA GLU A 241 8.82 -14.12 -14.22
C GLU A 241 8.85 -14.27 -12.70
N GLU A 242 8.04 -13.47 -11.99
CA GLU A 242 7.95 -13.52 -10.54
C GLU A 242 6.52 -13.22 -10.08
N THR A 243 6.09 -13.90 -9.01
CA THR A 243 4.89 -13.52 -8.25
C THR A 243 5.31 -13.15 -6.84
N SER A 244 4.90 -11.98 -6.39
CA SER A 244 5.24 -11.46 -5.07
C SER A 244 4.00 -11.03 -4.32
N SER A 245 3.99 -11.31 -3.01
CA SER A 245 2.98 -10.83 -2.08
C SER A 245 3.57 -9.73 -1.21
N VAL A 246 2.99 -8.53 -1.29
CA VAL A 246 3.48 -7.37 -0.54
C VAL A 246 2.49 -7.03 0.57
N PRO A 247 2.91 -7.03 1.85
CA PRO A 247 2.03 -6.64 2.95
C PRO A 247 1.68 -5.15 2.90
N ALA A 248 0.53 -4.79 3.44
CA ALA A 248 0.04 -3.40 3.48
C ALA A 248 0.86 -2.45 4.39
N THR A 249 1.64 -2.97 5.33
CA THR A 249 2.19 -2.22 6.48
C THR A 249 3.67 -1.87 6.40
N LYS A 250 4.28 -1.78 5.21
CA LYS A 250 5.70 -1.42 5.13
C LYS A 250 5.92 0.06 5.49
N PRO A 251 6.99 0.42 6.24
CA PRO A 251 7.27 1.80 6.66
C PRO A 251 7.33 2.80 5.50
N GLU A 252 7.81 2.37 4.34
CA GLU A 252 7.98 3.18 3.13
C GLU A 252 6.65 3.63 2.49
N GLN A 253 5.52 3.03 2.88
CA GLN A 253 4.24 3.32 2.24
C GLN A 253 3.60 4.60 2.76
N VAL A 254 3.87 5.01 4.02
CA VAL A 254 3.39 6.28 4.57
C VAL A 254 4.49 7.32 4.46
N VAL A 255 4.30 8.27 3.54
CA VAL A 255 5.22 9.38 3.31
C VAL A 255 4.62 10.65 3.91
N ARG A 256 5.30 11.22 4.92
CA ARG A 256 4.96 12.54 5.45
C ARG A 256 5.49 13.60 4.47
N ILE A 257 4.57 14.27 3.77
CA ILE A 257 4.92 15.36 2.84
C ILE A 257 5.24 16.63 3.63
N ASN A 258 4.43 16.92 4.65
CA ASN A 258 4.65 18.01 5.60
C ASN A 258 3.90 17.71 6.91
N ASN A 259 3.90 18.64 7.87
CA ASN A 259 3.29 18.45 9.18
C ASN A 259 1.77 18.15 9.15
N SER A 260 1.07 18.54 8.08
CA SER A 260 -0.38 18.42 7.94
C SER A 260 -0.81 17.50 6.80
N THR A 261 0.13 16.92 6.04
CA THR A 261 -0.16 16.15 4.82
C THR A 261 0.64 14.86 4.79
N LEU A 262 -0.08 13.76 4.63
CA LEU A 262 0.43 12.41 4.53
C LEU A 262 0.04 11.83 3.16
N SER A 263 0.93 11.08 2.55
CA SER A 263 0.62 10.24 1.39
C SER A 263 0.80 8.78 1.75
N TYR A 264 -0.16 7.94 1.37
CA TYR A 264 -0.01 6.50 1.37
C TYR A 264 0.10 5.98 -0.06
N VAL A 265 1.26 5.44 -0.44
CA VAL A 265 1.44 4.80 -1.75
C VAL A 265 0.96 3.35 -1.66
N PHE A 266 0.20 2.88 -2.64
CA PHE A 266 -0.20 1.47 -2.65
C PHE A 266 0.90 0.62 -3.32
N PRO A 267 1.40 -0.45 -2.67
CA PRO A 267 2.39 -1.33 -3.26
C PRO A 267 1.73 -2.26 -4.30
N ILE A 268 1.47 -1.74 -5.50
CA ILE A 268 0.70 -2.44 -6.54
C ILE A 268 1.52 -2.87 -7.75
N ARG A 269 2.82 -2.58 -7.76
CA ARG A 269 3.75 -2.88 -8.87
C ARG A 269 5.04 -3.50 -8.35
N LEU A 270 5.64 -4.39 -9.13
CA LEU A 270 6.87 -5.09 -8.76
C LEU A 270 8.12 -4.33 -9.17
N THR A 271 8.12 -3.77 -10.37
CA THR A 271 9.28 -3.08 -10.94
C THR A 271 8.87 -1.78 -11.64
N GLU A 272 9.84 -0.91 -11.89
CA GLU A 272 9.70 0.23 -12.81
C GLU A 272 9.90 -0.18 -14.27
N ASN A 273 10.67 -1.24 -14.50
CA ASN A 273 11.07 -1.71 -15.81
C ASN A 273 10.56 -3.15 -15.97
N GLY A 274 9.41 -3.31 -16.62
CA GLY A 274 8.79 -4.62 -16.81
C GLY A 274 7.27 -4.58 -16.76
N MET A 275 6.65 -5.72 -17.00
CA MET A 275 5.21 -5.88 -16.83
C MET A 275 4.90 -6.12 -15.35
N SER A 276 3.87 -5.46 -14.81
CA SER A 276 3.28 -5.78 -13.51
C SER A 276 1.77 -5.90 -13.66
N ILE A 277 1.22 -7.02 -13.21
CA ILE A 277 -0.21 -7.30 -13.15
C ILE A 277 -0.57 -7.56 -11.69
N LEU A 278 -1.40 -6.69 -11.12
CA LEU A 278 -1.94 -6.86 -9.79
C LEU A 278 -3.06 -7.91 -9.83
N LYS A 279 -2.83 -9.06 -9.22
CA LYS A 279 -3.80 -10.16 -9.13
C LYS A 279 -4.83 -9.94 -8.03
N LYS A 280 -4.42 -9.28 -6.94
CA LYS A 280 -5.28 -8.94 -5.81
C LYS A 280 -4.68 -7.76 -5.06
N GLY A 281 -5.51 -6.81 -4.63
CA GLY A 281 -5.10 -5.75 -3.71
C GLY A 281 -6.25 -5.37 -2.78
N ASN A 282 -6.03 -5.47 -1.46
CA ASN A 282 -6.98 -5.02 -0.45
C ASN A 282 -6.22 -4.35 0.68
N PHE A 283 -6.53 -3.08 0.89
CA PHE A 283 -5.87 -2.23 1.86
C PHE A 283 -6.91 -1.60 2.77
N ARG A 284 -6.60 -1.55 4.07
CA ARG A 284 -7.36 -0.78 5.04
C ARG A 284 -6.42 0.24 5.65
N LEU A 285 -6.76 1.51 5.51
CA LEU A 285 -6.05 2.63 6.10
C LEU A 285 -6.92 3.17 7.23
N THR A 286 -6.38 3.24 8.43
CA THR A 286 -7.02 3.89 9.57
C THR A 286 -6.36 5.24 9.78
N LEU A 287 -7.14 6.30 9.59
CA LEU A 287 -6.77 7.66 9.94
C LEU A 287 -6.99 7.83 11.44
N SER A 288 -5.97 8.31 12.16
CA SER A 288 -6.04 8.50 13.63
C SER A 288 -7.15 9.45 14.08
N GLN A 289 -7.50 10.40 13.22
CA GLN A 289 -8.60 11.35 13.38
C GLN A 289 -9.17 11.73 12.01
N ARG A 290 -10.35 12.36 12.00
CA ARG A 290 -11.09 12.71 10.77
C ARG A 290 -11.17 14.21 10.52
N ASN A 291 -10.33 15.02 11.16
CA ASN A 291 -10.18 16.45 10.86
C ASN A 291 -9.44 16.69 9.53
N ILE A 292 -9.98 16.13 8.45
CA ILE A 292 -9.42 16.15 7.10
C ILE A 292 -9.81 17.45 6.41
N THR A 293 -8.84 18.18 5.87
CA THR A 293 -9.06 19.39 5.06
C THR A 293 -9.08 19.08 3.56
N SER A 294 -8.32 18.07 3.13
CA SER A 294 -8.31 17.57 1.75
C SER A 294 -8.07 16.07 1.72
N LEU A 295 -8.80 15.37 0.85
CA LEU A 295 -8.59 13.96 0.53
C LEU A 295 -8.42 13.85 -0.99
N THR A 296 -7.33 13.24 -1.44
CA THR A 296 -7.06 13.05 -2.87
C THR A 296 -6.63 11.61 -3.12
N LEU A 297 -7.39 10.89 -3.95
CA LEU A 297 -6.88 9.68 -4.59
C LEU A 297 -6.21 10.10 -5.90
N ARG A 298 -4.90 9.88 -6.00
CA ARG A 298 -4.10 10.22 -7.18
C ARG A 298 -3.69 8.96 -7.90
N ILE A 299 -3.93 8.95 -9.21
CA ILE A 299 -3.45 7.93 -10.12
C ILE A 299 -2.50 8.59 -11.12
N THR A 300 -1.23 8.22 -11.06
CA THR A 300 -0.20 8.67 -11.99
C THR A 300 0.13 7.52 -12.93
N ARG A 301 0.05 7.75 -14.24
CA ARG A 301 0.58 6.83 -15.24
C ARG A 301 1.76 7.45 -15.96
N LYS A 302 2.84 6.69 -16.05
CA LYS A 302 4.01 7.02 -16.84
C LYS A 302 3.89 6.36 -18.21
N ALA A 303 4.21 7.09 -19.26
CA ALA A 303 4.38 6.51 -20.59
C ALA A 303 5.78 6.89 -21.08
N ALA A 304 6.53 5.92 -21.61
CA ALA A 304 7.88 6.17 -22.08
C ALA A 304 7.87 7.26 -23.18
N GLY A 305 8.62 8.35 -22.95
CA GLY A 305 8.71 9.47 -23.88
C GLY A 305 7.57 10.51 -23.80
N TYR A 306 6.67 10.40 -22.82
CA TYR A 306 5.58 11.36 -22.59
C TYR A 306 5.56 11.85 -21.14
N ASP A 307 4.96 13.01 -20.91
CA ASP A 307 4.70 13.52 -19.56
C ASP A 307 3.77 12.58 -18.79
N ASP A 308 3.96 12.52 -17.48
CA ASP A 308 3.12 11.74 -16.57
C ASP A 308 1.66 12.20 -16.67
N THR A 309 0.75 11.29 -16.99
CA THR A 309 -0.69 11.58 -16.93
C THR A 309 -1.16 11.42 -15.48
N ILE A 310 -1.79 12.46 -14.94
CA ILE A 310 -2.27 12.49 -13.56
C ILE A 310 -3.80 12.59 -13.56
N GLN A 311 -4.44 11.66 -12.85
CA GLN A 311 -5.87 11.68 -12.59
C GLN A 311 -6.09 11.81 -11.08
N ASP A 312 -6.62 12.97 -10.68
CA ASP A 312 -6.89 13.29 -9.27
C ASP A 312 -8.40 13.28 -8.98
N PHE A 313 -8.80 12.45 -8.00
CA PHE A 313 -10.13 12.46 -7.40
C PHE A 313 -10.02 13.19 -6.07
N THR A 314 -10.46 14.44 -6.02
CA THR A 314 -10.19 15.34 -4.90
C THR A 314 -11.46 15.80 -4.20
N TRP A 315 -11.44 15.70 -2.88
CA TRP A 315 -12.43 16.28 -1.98
C TRP A 315 -11.77 17.33 -1.10
N LYS A 316 -12.28 18.56 -1.11
CA LYS A 316 -11.74 19.69 -0.33
C LYS A 316 -12.80 20.25 0.60
N ARG A 317 -12.41 20.61 1.81
CA ARG A 317 -13.32 21.22 2.78
C ARG A 317 -13.91 22.52 2.25
N ASP A 318 -15.23 22.65 2.36
CA ASP A 318 -15.95 23.86 1.97
C ASP A 318 -15.62 25.04 2.89
N GLY A 319 -15.41 26.24 2.32
CA GLY A 319 -15.23 27.48 3.08
C GLY A 319 -13.80 27.92 3.42
N GLY A 320 -12.77 27.30 2.83
CA GLY A 320 -11.38 27.58 3.23
C GLY A 320 -11.18 27.25 4.71
N ALA A 321 -10.14 27.78 5.36
CA ALA A 321 -9.80 27.54 6.76
C ALA A 321 -10.84 28.02 7.81
N SER A 322 -12.14 28.11 7.46
CA SER A 322 -13.19 28.21 8.48
C SER A 322 -13.28 26.87 9.20
N GLU A 323 -12.88 26.87 10.47
CA GLU A 323 -12.74 25.70 11.36
C GLU A 323 -14.06 24.92 11.59
N LEU A 324 -15.17 25.32 10.98
CA LEU A 324 -16.52 24.83 11.30
C LEU A 324 -17.15 23.91 10.24
N SER A 325 -16.62 23.84 9.02
CA SER A 325 -17.20 22.96 7.99
C SER A 325 -16.82 21.48 8.18
N ASN A 326 -17.83 20.62 8.27
CA ASN A 326 -17.68 19.15 8.35
C ASN A 326 -17.70 18.47 6.97
N THR A 327 -17.82 19.26 5.89
CA THR A 327 -18.08 18.73 4.56
C THR A 327 -16.86 18.88 3.67
N LEU A 328 -16.36 17.77 3.12
CA LEU A 328 -15.44 17.77 1.99
C LEU A 328 -16.23 17.71 0.69
N ARG A 329 -16.15 18.77 -0.11
CA ARG A 329 -16.78 18.86 -1.42
C ARG A 329 -15.95 18.18 -2.48
N PHE A 330 -16.60 17.34 -3.28
CA PHE A 330 -15.95 16.73 -4.43
C PHE A 330 -15.71 17.79 -5.51
N THR A 331 -14.50 17.83 -6.06
CA THR A 331 -14.14 18.68 -7.20
C THR A 331 -13.76 17.77 -8.37
N PRO A 332 -14.69 17.48 -9.30
CA PRO A 332 -14.35 16.69 -10.48
C PRO A 332 -13.35 17.44 -11.35
N THR A 333 -12.29 16.77 -11.80
CA THR A 333 -11.40 17.30 -12.84
C THR A 333 -11.86 16.84 -14.24
N PRO A 334 -11.59 17.60 -15.32
CA PRO A 334 -12.05 17.25 -16.68
C PRO A 334 -11.59 15.87 -17.19
N MET A 335 -10.53 15.31 -16.62
CA MET A 335 -9.97 13.99 -16.96
C MET A 335 -10.50 12.85 -16.08
N THR A 336 -11.56 13.06 -15.30
CA THR A 336 -12.19 12.03 -14.47
C THR A 336 -13.06 11.12 -15.34
N GLN A 337 -12.43 10.30 -16.19
CA GLN A 337 -13.10 9.37 -17.08
C GLN A 337 -13.39 8.06 -16.33
N HIS A 338 -14.64 7.58 -16.40
CA HIS A 338 -15.10 6.26 -15.97
C HIS A 338 -15.26 6.00 -14.46
N ILE A 339 -16.24 6.68 -13.85
CA ILE A 339 -16.85 6.24 -12.59
C ILE A 339 -17.95 5.24 -12.94
N THR A 340 -17.81 3.97 -12.54
CA THR A 340 -18.83 2.93 -12.76
C THR A 340 -19.79 2.82 -11.56
N PRO A 341 -21.08 2.55 -11.79
CA PRO A 341 -22.00 2.21 -10.72
C PRO A 341 -21.61 0.87 -10.10
N ALA A 342 -21.76 0.78 -8.78
CA ALA A 342 -21.40 -0.40 -8.03
C ALA A 342 -22.34 -1.57 -8.32
N GLY A 343 -21.77 -2.75 -8.54
CA GLY A 343 -22.50 -4.01 -8.58
C GLY A 343 -23.09 -4.39 -7.21
N ASP A 344 -24.19 -5.13 -7.25
CA ASP A 344 -25.00 -5.53 -6.10
C ASP A 344 -24.20 -6.26 -5.02
N ILE A 345 -24.31 -5.80 -3.77
CA ILE A 345 -24.15 -6.68 -2.61
C ILE A 345 -25.53 -7.23 -2.29
N LYS A 346 -25.64 -8.56 -2.26
CA LYS A 346 -26.87 -9.35 -2.12
C LYS A 346 -27.74 -9.01 -0.88
N ASP A 347 -27.25 -8.17 0.04
CA ASP A 347 -27.91 -7.77 1.28
C ASP A 347 -27.87 -6.24 1.52
N ASP A 348 -27.72 -5.41 0.48
CA ASP A 348 -27.75 -3.95 0.64
C ASP A 348 -29.18 -3.40 0.69
N PRO A 349 -29.68 -2.89 1.84
CA PRO A 349 -31.03 -2.35 1.96
C PRO A 349 -31.27 -1.09 1.10
N TYR A 350 -30.23 -0.55 0.47
CA TYR A 350 -30.28 0.61 -0.42
C TYR A 350 -30.18 0.27 -1.91
N ALA A 351 -30.12 -1.01 -2.31
CA ALA A 351 -29.91 -1.41 -3.70
C ALA A 351 -30.86 -0.70 -4.69
N THR A 352 -32.16 -0.59 -4.36
CA THR A 352 -33.17 0.08 -5.20
C THR A 352 -33.04 1.60 -5.27
N PHE A 353 -32.24 2.24 -4.40
CA PHE A 353 -31.98 3.69 -4.47
C PHE A 353 -30.99 4.04 -5.59
N TYR A 354 -30.16 3.08 -5.98
CA TYR A 354 -29.04 3.24 -6.92
C TYR A 354 -29.43 2.89 -8.37
N ASP A 355 -30.60 2.27 -8.57
CA ASP A 355 -31.10 1.74 -9.84
C ASP A 355 -31.74 2.81 -10.78
N ARG A 356 -31.51 4.11 -10.54
CA ARG A 356 -32.08 5.17 -11.38
C ARG A 356 -31.18 5.50 -12.57
N LYS A 357 -31.64 5.14 -13.77
CA LYS A 357 -31.03 5.43 -15.09
C LYS A 357 -30.73 6.90 -15.41
N SER A 358 -31.18 7.86 -14.59
CA SER A 358 -30.95 9.30 -14.81
C SER A 358 -29.64 9.83 -14.22
N LEU A 359 -28.81 8.96 -13.66
CA LEU A 359 -27.58 9.31 -12.94
C LEU A 359 -26.38 9.19 -13.88
N ASN A 360 -26.18 10.20 -14.73
CA ASN A 360 -24.95 10.33 -15.51
C ASN A 360 -23.73 10.37 -14.56
N ASN A 361 -23.00 9.25 -14.46
CA ASN A 361 -21.62 9.12 -13.94
C ASN A 361 -21.32 9.65 -12.52
N SER A 362 -21.96 9.17 -11.44
CA SER A 362 -21.50 9.52 -10.07
C SER A 362 -21.99 8.56 -8.95
N TYR A 363 -21.05 7.78 -8.39
CA TYR A 363 -20.90 7.26 -7.01
C TYR A 363 -22.12 6.72 -6.21
N PHE A 364 -22.07 5.47 -5.70
CA PHE A 364 -23.04 4.96 -4.70
C PHE A 364 -22.54 3.89 -3.71
N ARG A 365 -22.44 4.27 -2.41
CA ARG A 365 -23.10 3.69 -1.20
C ARG A 365 -22.85 4.67 -0.02
N GLY A 366 -23.82 4.81 0.90
CA GLY A 366 -23.67 5.21 2.31
C GLY A 366 -22.90 6.46 2.80
N THR A 367 -22.86 7.59 2.10
CA THR A 367 -22.82 8.98 2.68
C THR A 367 -22.69 10.03 1.58
N LEU A 368 -22.33 9.61 0.37
CA LEU A 368 -22.19 10.44 -0.83
C LEU A 368 -23.52 10.71 -1.55
N VAL A 369 -24.64 10.25 -0.97
CA VAL A 369 -26.00 10.49 -1.47
C VAL A 369 -26.49 11.80 -0.88
N ALA A 370 -27.10 12.68 -1.67
CA ALA A 370 -27.64 13.93 -1.14
C ALA A 370 -28.83 13.67 -0.20
N GLU A 371 -29.01 14.50 0.83
CA GLU A 371 -30.17 14.48 1.73
C GLU A 371 -31.52 14.39 0.99
N SER A 372 -31.64 15.08 -0.15
CA SER A 372 -32.85 15.07 -1.00
C SER A 372 -33.22 13.69 -1.56
N SER A 373 -32.30 12.72 -1.53
CA SER A 373 -32.52 11.36 -2.03
C SER A 373 -33.02 10.39 -0.95
N LEU A 374 -33.15 10.84 0.31
CA LEU A 374 -33.70 10.03 1.39
C LEU A 374 -35.21 9.81 1.21
N ASN A 375 -35.67 8.55 1.29
CA ASN A 375 -37.08 8.19 1.16
C ASN A 375 -37.59 7.43 2.41
N ASN A 376 -38.81 6.89 2.35
CA ASN A 376 -39.42 6.14 3.45
C ASN A 376 -38.64 4.90 3.88
N ASN A 377 -37.86 4.26 3.02
CA ASN A 377 -37.03 3.10 3.39
C ASN A 377 -35.92 3.51 4.36
N TYR A 378 -35.32 4.69 4.21
CA TYR A 378 -34.35 5.22 5.18
C TYR A 378 -35.01 5.43 6.55
N LYS A 379 -36.20 6.05 6.57
CA LYS A 379 -36.98 6.23 7.79
C LYS A 379 -37.34 4.89 8.45
N ASN A 380 -37.72 3.89 7.65
CA ASN A 380 -38.03 2.54 8.14
C ASN A 380 -36.80 1.83 8.71
N TYR A 381 -35.63 1.96 8.07
CA TYR A 381 -34.38 1.40 8.57
C TYR A 381 -33.99 2.01 9.93
N VAL A 382 -34.02 3.34 10.03
CA VAL A 382 -33.76 4.06 11.27
C VAL A 382 -34.72 3.62 12.38
N LYS A 383 -35.99 3.46 12.04
CA LYS A 383 -37.04 3.09 13.00
C LYS A 383 -36.92 1.64 13.49
N ASN A 384 -36.61 0.71 12.58
CA ASN A 384 -36.79 -0.73 12.82
C ASN A 384 -35.47 -1.51 12.93
N ILE A 385 -34.33 -0.95 12.51
CA ILE A 385 -33.04 -1.67 12.43
C ILE A 385 -31.95 -0.95 13.23
N SER A 386 -31.52 0.24 12.81
CA SER A 386 -30.45 0.98 13.48
C SER A 386 -30.46 2.47 13.10
N PRO A 387 -30.35 3.40 14.07
CA PRO A 387 -30.30 4.83 13.77
C PRO A 387 -28.96 5.21 13.11
N LEU A 388 -29.05 5.74 11.89
CA LEU A 388 -27.93 6.21 11.09
C LEU A 388 -27.75 7.73 11.18
N SER A 389 -26.52 8.17 10.89
CA SER A 389 -26.18 9.56 10.67
C SER A 389 -26.81 10.14 9.39
N LEU A 390 -27.05 11.45 9.39
CA LEU A 390 -27.57 12.16 8.22
C LEU A 390 -26.52 12.18 7.08
N PRO A 391 -26.92 12.03 5.81
CA PRO A 391 -26.00 12.06 4.69
C PRO A 391 -25.50 13.49 4.40
N ALA A 392 -24.60 13.64 3.43
CA ALA A 392 -24.14 14.96 2.99
C ALA A 392 -25.25 15.76 2.26
N LYS A 393 -25.08 17.08 2.21
CA LYS A 393 -26.06 17.99 1.58
C LYS A 393 -26.12 17.82 0.05
N SER A 394 -24.96 17.61 -0.58
CA SER A 394 -24.85 17.44 -2.03
C SER A 394 -24.27 16.07 -2.39
N MET A 395 -24.53 15.62 -3.61
CA MET A 395 -24.00 14.36 -4.12
C MET A 395 -22.47 14.42 -4.26
N GLY A 396 -21.78 13.35 -3.87
CA GLY A 396 -20.32 13.25 -3.94
C GLY A 396 -19.58 13.90 -2.78
N ASP A 397 -20.24 14.74 -1.98
CA ASP A 397 -19.66 15.34 -0.79
C ASP A 397 -19.48 14.31 0.33
N ILE A 398 -18.39 14.42 1.09
CA ILE A 398 -18.14 13.60 2.28
C ILE A 398 -18.44 14.46 3.51
N ASN A 399 -19.41 14.05 4.32
CA ASN A 399 -19.55 14.61 5.66
C ASN A 399 -18.68 13.81 6.63
N LEU A 400 -17.65 14.45 7.17
CA LEU A 400 -16.64 13.85 8.04
C LEU A 400 -17.27 13.30 9.34
N LEU A 401 -18.21 14.02 9.94
CA LEU A 401 -18.86 13.59 11.18
C LEU A 401 -19.87 12.46 10.98
N ASN A 402 -20.35 12.28 9.75
CA ASN A 402 -21.41 11.32 9.45
C ASN A 402 -20.91 10.11 8.65
N THR A 403 -19.66 10.08 8.20
CA THR A 403 -19.08 8.97 7.43
C THR A 403 -18.16 8.15 8.31
N GLN A 404 -18.54 6.92 8.63
CA GLN A 404 -17.71 6.02 9.43
C GLN A 404 -16.46 5.58 8.67
N LYS A 405 -16.68 5.23 7.40
CA LYS A 405 -15.70 4.56 6.56
C LYS A 405 -15.87 4.96 5.11
N LEU A 406 -14.78 5.12 4.39
CA LEU A 406 -14.75 5.20 2.94
C LEU A 406 -14.23 3.90 2.35
N LYS A 407 -14.71 3.56 1.17
CA LYS A 407 -14.17 2.46 0.37
C LYS A 407 -13.98 2.93 -1.06
N PHE A 408 -12.79 2.72 -1.59
CA PHE A 408 -12.43 2.93 -2.98
C PHE A 408 -12.31 1.57 -3.65
N VAL A 409 -12.92 1.40 -4.82
CA VAL A 409 -12.73 0.23 -5.68
C VAL A 409 -12.12 0.72 -6.97
N ILE A 410 -10.92 0.24 -7.27
CA ILE A 410 -10.13 0.65 -8.42
C ILE A 410 -10.11 -0.51 -9.42
N GLY A 411 -10.50 -0.21 -10.65
CA GLY A 411 -10.60 -1.13 -11.77
C GLY A 411 -9.98 -0.54 -13.03
N GLN A 412 -10.14 -1.23 -14.16
CA GLN A 412 -9.64 -0.79 -15.45
C GLN A 412 -10.67 -1.13 -16.55
N ALA A 413 -11.10 -0.12 -17.30
CA ALA A 413 -12.03 -0.26 -18.43
C ALA A 413 -11.25 -0.55 -19.72
N HIS A 414 -11.69 -1.53 -20.51
CA HIS A 414 -11.07 -1.92 -21.80
C HIS A 414 -9.55 -2.19 -21.70
N PRO A 415 -9.10 -3.27 -21.03
CA PRO A 415 -7.68 -3.64 -21.03
C PRO A 415 -7.24 -4.06 -22.45
N GLY A 416 -6.83 -3.08 -23.27
CA GLY A 416 -6.20 -3.31 -24.56
C GLY A 416 -4.78 -3.84 -24.39
N ALA A 417 -4.37 -4.70 -25.33
CA ALA A 417 -3.10 -5.42 -25.36
C ALA A 417 -1.90 -4.58 -24.85
N GLY A 418 -1.40 -4.92 -23.67
CA GLY A 418 -0.08 -4.51 -23.16
C GLY A 418 0.05 -3.09 -22.57
N LEU A 419 -0.88 -2.17 -22.79
CA LEU A 419 -0.82 -0.80 -22.25
C LEU A 419 -1.78 -0.55 -21.08
N GLY A 420 -2.77 -1.43 -20.91
CA GLY A 420 -3.80 -1.27 -19.90
C GLY A 420 -4.82 -0.19 -20.32
N GLY A 421 -6.09 -0.44 -20.02
CA GLY A 421 -7.17 0.51 -20.29
C GLY A 421 -7.27 1.64 -19.25
N ASP A 422 -8.31 2.47 -19.27
CA ASP A 422 -8.48 3.58 -18.32
C ASP A 422 -8.88 3.15 -16.93
N TYR A 423 -8.33 3.80 -15.90
CA TYR A 423 -8.61 3.44 -14.51
C TYR A 423 -10.02 3.87 -14.18
N THR A 424 -10.79 2.95 -13.62
CA THR A 424 -12.12 3.23 -13.11
C THR A 424 -12.05 3.33 -11.60
N VAL A 425 -12.62 4.37 -11.02
CA VAL A 425 -12.69 4.51 -9.56
C VAL A 425 -14.15 4.58 -9.13
N THR A 426 -14.51 3.67 -8.23
CA THR A 426 -15.80 3.71 -7.54
C THR A 426 -15.55 4.06 -6.08
N VAL A 427 -16.35 4.96 -5.51
CA VAL A 427 -16.21 5.41 -4.13
C VAL A 427 -17.50 5.19 -3.37
N PHE A 428 -17.35 4.67 -2.16
CA PHE A 428 -18.41 4.31 -1.24
C PHE A 428 -18.14 4.96 0.10
N GLY A 429 -19.19 5.50 0.73
CA GLY A 429 -19.22 5.83 2.14
C GLY A 429 -20.03 4.79 2.93
N GLN A 430 -19.73 4.66 4.22
CA GLN A 430 -20.60 3.99 5.18
C GLN A 430 -21.06 5.02 6.22
N PRO A 431 -22.38 5.15 6.48
CA PRO A 431 -22.86 6.12 7.44
C PRO A 431 -22.51 5.64 8.85
N MET A 432 -22.21 6.60 9.73
CA MET A 432 -22.05 6.33 11.14
C MET A 432 -23.37 5.84 11.74
N LYS A 433 -23.24 4.93 12.70
CA LYS A 433 -24.36 4.41 13.47
C LYS A 433 -24.31 5.02 14.86
N PHE A 434 -25.48 5.27 15.43
CA PHE A 434 -25.59 5.61 16.84
C PHE A 434 -25.81 4.34 17.65
N GLY A 435 -25.14 4.26 18.79
CA GLY A 435 -25.32 3.18 19.76
C GLY A 435 -26.03 3.70 21.02
N PRO A 436 -26.76 2.85 21.75
CA PRO A 436 -27.34 3.23 23.03
C PRO A 436 -26.25 3.40 24.09
N LEU A 437 -26.53 4.24 25.10
CA LEU A 437 -25.66 4.43 26.26
C LEU A 437 -26.15 3.59 27.43
N TYR A 438 -25.25 2.79 28.00
CA TYR A 438 -25.52 1.95 29.16
C TYR A 438 -24.85 2.48 30.43
N ALA A 439 -25.47 2.22 31.58
CA ALA A 439 -24.84 2.29 32.89
C ALA A 439 -24.95 0.91 33.56
N GLY A 440 -23.87 0.13 33.51
CA GLY A 440 -23.95 -1.31 33.80
C GLY A 440 -24.77 -2.01 32.72
N ASN A 441 -25.79 -2.79 33.12
CA ASN A 441 -26.67 -3.52 32.21
C ASN A 441 -27.95 -2.75 31.84
N GLN A 442 -28.13 -1.54 32.34
CA GLN A 442 -29.33 -0.74 32.09
C GLN A 442 -29.07 0.29 31.01
N GLU A 443 -29.93 0.30 29.98
CA GLU A 443 -29.95 1.34 28.96
C GLU A 443 -30.43 2.66 29.59
N MET A 444 -29.60 3.70 29.49
CA MET A 444 -29.88 5.04 30.04
C MET A 444 -30.42 5.98 28.97
N VAL A 445 -29.90 5.87 27.75
CA VAL A 445 -30.31 6.68 26.58
C VAL A 445 -30.29 5.77 25.37
N SER A 446 -31.42 5.70 24.66
CA SER A 446 -31.50 4.92 23.43
C SER A 446 -30.65 5.53 22.31
N ALA A 447 -30.23 4.70 21.36
CA ALA A 447 -29.47 5.15 20.20
C ALA A 447 -30.18 6.25 19.39
N MET A 448 -31.52 6.22 19.36
CA MET A 448 -32.34 7.22 18.66
C MET A 448 -32.36 8.55 19.40
N GLN A 449 -32.55 8.53 20.73
CA GLN A 449 -32.45 9.73 21.57
C GLN A 449 -31.06 10.34 21.51
N LEU A 450 -30.01 9.51 21.46
CA LEU A 450 -28.65 9.99 21.31
C LEU A 450 -28.46 10.68 19.95
N ARG A 451 -28.88 10.04 18.86
CA ARG A 451 -28.83 10.64 17.52
C ARG A 451 -29.50 12.01 17.49
N ASP A 452 -30.73 12.08 18.00
CA ASP A 452 -31.54 13.30 18.00
C ASP A 452 -30.98 14.39 18.92
N ALA A 453 -30.17 14.03 19.91
CA ALA A 453 -29.46 14.98 20.78
C ALA A 453 -28.14 15.48 20.17
N CYS A 454 -27.51 14.70 19.28
CA CYS A 454 -26.26 15.07 18.62
C CYS A 454 -26.46 15.95 17.37
N TYR A 455 -27.63 15.88 16.73
CA TYR A 455 -28.06 16.78 15.65
C TYR A 455 -28.85 17.96 16.19
#